data_AF-A0A7S0S879-F1
#
_entry.id   AF-A0A7S0S879-F1
#
_cell.length_a   1.000
_cell.length_b   1.000
_cell.length_c   1.000
_cell.angle_alpha   90.00
_cell.angle_beta   90.00
_cell.angle_gamma   90.00
#
_symmetry.space_group_name_H-M   'P 1'
#
loop_
_entity.id
_entity.type
_entity.pdbx_description
1 polymer ?
#
loop_
_entity_poly.entity_id
_entity_poly.type
_entity_poly.pdbx_seq_one_letter_code
_entity_poly.pdbx_strand_id
1 'polypeptide(L)'
;DLTASSGSAGGRRRRRGGAFASVSLGAAGYDPAPLVDTVSNSGGGGEGGDEGSGSGGGVSREDLGRSTWLFLHTLAAQFPDDPTRQQQKDVKNLVDIFTRMYPCGVCARHFAEVVKRHPPDTSSGMALAQWMCGVHNVVNERLGKPTFNC
;
A
#
# COMPACT_ATOMS: atom_id res chain seq x y z
N ASP A 1 72.59 -16.71 -17.50
CA ASP A 1 71.28 -17.36 -17.31
C ASP A 1 70.13 -16.43 -17.67
N LEU A 2 69.28 -16.92 -18.58
CA LEU A 2 67.81 -16.76 -18.73
C LEU A 2 67.22 -15.32 -18.69
N THR A 3 66.37 -14.82 -19.58
CA THR A 3 65.67 -15.26 -20.81
C THR A 3 64.95 -14.00 -21.36
N ALA A 4 64.57 -14.03 -22.63
CA ALA A 4 63.89 -13.02 -23.44
C ALA A 4 62.63 -12.33 -22.84
N SER A 5 62.23 -11.17 -23.39
CA SER A 5 61.16 -11.07 -24.42
C SER A 5 60.52 -9.67 -24.53
N SER A 6 60.54 -9.14 -25.76
CA SER A 6 59.42 -8.57 -26.54
C SER A 6 58.51 -7.47 -25.96
N GLY A 7 58.36 -6.39 -26.75
CA GLY A 7 57.45 -5.27 -26.46
C GLY A 7 55.99 -5.49 -26.84
N SER A 8 55.21 -4.41 -26.84
CA SER A 8 54.18 -4.10 -27.85
C SER A 8 53.35 -2.90 -27.40
N ALA A 9 53.27 -1.91 -28.28
CA ALA A 9 52.28 -0.84 -28.22
C ALA A 9 50.89 -1.38 -28.61
N GLY A 10 49.89 -1.13 -27.77
CA GLY A 10 48.47 -1.26 -28.12
C GLY A 10 47.73 -0.09 -27.46
N GLY A 11 47.10 0.84 -28.18
CA GLY A 11 46.11 0.61 -29.23
C GLY A 11 44.74 0.91 -28.63
N ARG A 12 44.40 2.21 -28.46
CA ARG A 12 43.09 2.67 -27.98
C ARG A 12 42.01 2.26 -29.00
N ARG A 13 41.27 1.19 -28.69
CA ARG A 13 40.07 0.83 -29.46
C ARG A 13 38.91 1.72 -29.03
N ARG A 14 38.54 2.66 -29.92
CA ARG A 14 37.24 3.32 -29.94
C ARG A 14 36.14 2.24 -30.05
N ARG A 15 35.27 2.15 -29.03
CA ARG A 15 34.04 1.35 -29.14
C ARG A 15 33.09 2.05 -30.09
N ARG A 16 32.80 1.40 -31.23
CA ARG A 16 31.71 1.75 -32.14
C ARG A 16 30.39 1.73 -31.37
N GLY A 17 29.62 2.80 -31.50
CA GLY A 17 28.24 2.86 -31.02
C GLY A 17 27.41 1.78 -31.70
N GLY A 18 26.83 0.89 -30.90
CA GLY A 18 25.77 0.00 -31.34
C GLY A 18 24.48 0.81 -31.44
N ALA A 19 23.81 0.71 -32.58
CA ALA A 19 22.47 1.24 -32.77
C ALA A 19 21.54 0.57 -31.75
N PHE A 20 20.91 1.38 -30.90
CA PHE A 20 19.82 0.92 -30.06
C PHE A 20 18.62 0.68 -30.99
N ALA A 21 18.22 -0.58 -31.13
CA ALA A 21 16.95 -0.92 -31.75
C ALA A 21 15.83 -0.28 -30.92
N SER A 22 15.10 0.64 -31.51
CA SER A 22 13.88 1.19 -30.93
C SER A 22 12.83 0.09 -30.85
N VAL A 23 12.62 -0.46 -29.66
CA VAL A 23 11.45 -1.28 -29.36
C VAL A 23 10.26 -0.33 -29.32
N SER A 24 9.36 -0.47 -30.30
CA SER A 24 8.05 0.18 -30.26
C SER A 24 7.25 -0.44 -29.11
N LEU A 25 7.14 0.26 -27.99
CA LEU A 25 6.14 -0.05 -26.99
C LEU A 25 4.78 0.25 -27.62
N GLY A 26 4.05 -0.81 -27.99
CA GLY A 26 2.62 -0.71 -28.18
C GLY A 26 2.00 -0.30 -26.85
N ALA A 27 1.31 0.83 -26.83
CA ALA A 27 0.45 1.23 -25.72
C ALA A 27 -0.69 0.21 -25.62
N ALA A 28 -0.49 -0.85 -24.84
CA ALA A 28 -1.60 -1.64 -24.33
C ALA A 28 -2.41 -0.70 -23.43
N GLY A 29 -3.66 -0.49 -23.79
CA GLY A 29 -4.59 0.39 -23.11
C GLY A 29 -4.62 0.07 -21.62
N TYR A 30 -4.33 1.08 -20.82
CA TYR A 30 -4.68 1.09 -19.41
C TYR A 30 -6.20 1.25 -19.35
N ASP A 31 -6.93 0.16 -19.14
CA ASP A 31 -8.33 0.18 -18.77
C ASP A 31 -8.42 0.39 -17.25
N PRO A 32 -8.78 1.59 -16.75
CA PRO A 32 -9.07 1.74 -15.34
C PRO A 32 -10.31 0.90 -15.02
N ALA A 33 -10.18 -0.02 -14.05
CA ALA A 33 -11.32 -0.68 -13.46
C ALA A 33 -12.36 0.36 -13.01
N PRO A 34 -13.67 0.09 -13.18
CA PRO A 34 -14.70 1.06 -12.81
C PRO A 34 -14.60 1.34 -11.31
N LEU A 35 -14.45 2.62 -10.96
CA LEU A 35 -14.64 3.11 -9.60
C LEU A 35 -16.04 2.67 -9.16
N VAL A 36 -16.10 1.92 -8.08
CA VAL A 36 -17.37 1.41 -7.54
C VAL A 36 -18.21 2.59 -7.07
N ASP A 37 -19.26 2.92 -7.83
CA ASP A 37 -20.34 3.79 -7.37
C ASP A 37 -21.24 2.99 -6.43
N THR A 38 -20.91 2.96 -5.14
CA THR A 38 -21.86 2.54 -4.10
C THR A 38 -21.60 3.27 -2.77
N VAL A 39 -21.93 4.56 -2.72
CA VAL A 39 -22.55 5.12 -1.50
C VAL A 39 -24.06 4.96 -1.66
N SER A 40 -24.55 3.74 -1.39
CA SER A 40 -25.96 3.54 -1.08
C SER A 40 -26.08 3.53 0.44
N ASN A 41 -26.38 4.71 0.99
CA ASN A 41 -26.88 4.84 2.35
C ASN A 41 -28.29 4.24 2.39
N SER A 42 -28.43 3.07 3.00
CA SER A 42 -29.73 2.48 3.34
C SER A 42 -29.74 2.22 4.84
N GLY A 43 -30.22 3.21 5.60
CA GLY A 43 -30.58 3.10 6.99
C GLY A 43 -32.00 3.63 7.17
N GLY A 44 -32.96 2.71 7.28
CA GLY A 44 -34.37 2.99 7.53
C GLY A 44 -34.62 3.53 8.94
N GLY A 45 -35.74 4.25 9.06
CA GLY A 45 -36.13 4.99 10.25
C GLY A 45 -36.52 4.14 11.47
N GLY A 46 -36.29 4.75 12.62
CA GLY A 46 -36.91 4.44 13.91
C GLY A 46 -36.96 5.74 14.72
N GLU A 47 -38.17 6.23 14.96
CA GLU A 47 -38.45 7.36 15.85
C GLU A 47 -38.25 6.95 17.33
N GLY A 48 -37.59 7.81 18.10
CA GLY A 48 -37.42 7.68 19.54
C GLY A 48 -36.56 8.84 20.05
N GLY A 49 -37.19 9.80 20.72
CA GLY A 49 -36.58 11.07 21.10
C GLY A 49 -35.55 10.99 22.23
N ASP A 50 -34.61 11.94 22.20
CA ASP A 50 -33.97 12.52 23.37
C ASP A 50 -33.48 13.94 22.99
N GLU A 51 -34.05 14.95 23.65
CA GLU A 51 -33.53 16.32 23.58
C GLU A 51 -32.22 16.38 24.38
N GLY A 52 -31.12 16.06 23.70
CA GLY A 52 -29.77 16.07 24.26
C GLY A 52 -28.85 17.00 23.48
N SER A 53 -28.77 18.26 23.93
CA SER A 53 -27.60 19.15 23.95
C SER A 53 -26.47 18.88 22.91
N GLY A 54 -26.27 19.85 22.01
CA GLY A 54 -25.35 19.76 20.88
C GLY A 54 -23.92 19.30 21.18
N SER A 55 -23.40 18.46 20.30
CA SER A 55 -21.99 18.17 20.12
C SER A 55 -21.71 17.99 18.62
N GLY A 56 -20.70 18.69 18.10
CA GLY A 56 -20.50 18.96 16.68
C GLY A 56 -20.41 17.75 15.76
N GLY A 57 -20.72 17.97 14.48
CA GLY A 57 -20.72 16.99 13.39
C GLY A 57 -19.35 16.39 13.05
N GLY A 58 -18.80 15.62 13.98
CA GLY A 58 -17.62 14.79 13.78
C GLY A 58 -17.98 13.41 13.23
N VAL A 59 -17.11 12.85 12.39
CA VAL A 59 -17.22 11.49 11.87
C VAL A 59 -17.03 10.48 13.02
N SER A 60 -17.89 9.46 13.11
CA SER A 60 -17.76 8.41 14.13
C SER A 60 -16.48 7.59 13.96
N ARG A 61 -16.03 6.92 15.03
CA ARG A 61 -14.84 6.05 14.97
C ARG A 61 -15.02 4.92 13.97
N GLU A 62 -16.24 4.38 13.88
CA GLU A 62 -16.62 3.27 13.02
C GLU A 62 -16.63 3.71 11.55
N ASP A 63 -17.18 4.89 11.25
CA ASP A 63 -17.17 5.47 9.90
C ASP A 63 -15.76 5.79 9.42
N LEU A 64 -14.95 6.37 10.30
CA LEU A 64 -13.54 6.65 10.02
C LEU A 64 -12.78 5.34 9.78
N GLY A 65 -13.01 4.32 10.60
CA GLY A 65 -12.42 2.99 10.45
C GLY A 65 -12.76 2.36 9.10
N ARG A 66 -14.05 2.30 8.75
CA ARG A 66 -14.53 1.73 7.48
C ARG A 66 -13.91 2.43 6.27
N SER A 67 -13.91 3.76 6.27
CA SER A 67 -13.33 4.57 5.19
C SER A 67 -11.82 4.35 5.05
N THR A 68 -11.11 4.24 6.17
CA THR A 68 -9.66 4.01 6.18
C THR A 68 -9.32 2.62 5.65
N TRP A 69 -10.04 1.59 6.09
CA TRP A 69 -9.85 0.23 5.59
C TRP A 69 -10.17 0.13 4.10
N LEU A 70 -11.23 0.78 3.63
CA LEU A 70 -11.55 0.86 2.20
C LEU A 70 -10.37 1.45 1.41
N PHE A 71 -9.82 2.58 1.85
CA PHE A 71 -8.67 3.21 1.22
C PHE A 71 -7.44 2.28 1.19
N LEU A 72 -7.10 1.67 2.33
CA LEU A 72 -5.92 0.81 2.46
C LEU A 72 -6.03 -0.48 1.63
N HIS A 73 -7.19 -1.13 1.63
CA HIS A 73 -7.43 -2.31 0.79
C HIS A 73 -7.41 -1.97 -0.70
N THR A 74 -8.00 -0.85 -1.09
CA THR A 74 -7.96 -0.38 -2.48
C THR A 74 -6.53 -0.07 -2.92
N LEU A 75 -5.73 0.59 -2.07
CA LEU A 75 -4.32 0.84 -2.33
C LEU A 75 -3.55 -0.46 -2.52
N ALA A 76 -3.73 -1.44 -1.64
CA ALA A 76 -3.06 -2.73 -1.73
C ALA A 76 -3.44 -3.51 -3.00
N ALA A 77 -4.74 -3.50 -3.37
CA ALA A 77 -5.24 -4.16 -4.57
C ALA A 77 -4.75 -3.54 -5.88
N GLN A 78 -4.39 -2.24 -5.87
CA GLN A 78 -3.84 -1.54 -7.03
C GLN A 78 -2.31 -1.43 -7.00
N PHE A 79 -1.65 -2.00 -5.98
CA PHE A 79 -0.20 -1.96 -5.88
C PHE A 79 0.44 -2.89 -6.92
N PRO A 80 1.51 -2.47 -7.63
CA PRO A 80 2.08 -3.28 -8.71
C PRO A 80 2.69 -4.61 -8.21
N ASP A 81 2.66 -5.64 -9.07
CA ASP A 81 3.36 -6.90 -8.80
C ASP A 81 4.88 -6.73 -8.73
N ASP A 82 5.45 -5.82 -9.53
CA ASP A 82 6.87 -5.42 -9.48
C ASP A 82 6.99 -3.94 -9.10
N PRO A 83 6.93 -3.60 -7.80
CA PRO A 83 6.93 -2.21 -7.35
C PRO A 83 8.35 -1.63 -7.34
N THR A 84 8.46 -0.39 -7.82
CA THR A 84 9.72 0.38 -7.73
C THR A 84 10.14 0.57 -6.27
N ARG A 85 11.45 0.73 -6.02
CA ARG A 85 11.98 1.02 -4.67
C ARG A 85 11.31 2.22 -4.01
N GLN A 86 10.92 3.22 -4.79
CA GLN A 86 10.23 4.41 -4.30
C GLN A 86 8.81 4.06 -3.83
N GLN A 87 8.03 3.33 -4.64
CA GLN A 87 6.68 2.87 -4.26
C GLN A 87 6.70 2.03 -2.98
N GLN A 88 7.66 1.11 -2.85
CA GLN A 88 7.85 0.31 -1.64
C GLN A 88 8.10 1.18 -0.40
N LYS A 89 8.96 2.20 -0.55
CA LYS A 89 9.27 3.15 0.52
C LYS A 89 8.06 4.00 0.88
N ASP A 90 7.29 4.45 -0.11
CA ASP A 90 6.14 5.32 0.10
C ASP A 90 5.01 4.58 0.84
N VAL A 91 4.73 3.33 0.50
CA VAL A 91 3.76 2.51 1.25
C VAL A 91 4.21 2.28 2.70
N LYS A 92 5.49 1.96 2.91
CA LYS A 92 6.06 1.81 4.27
C LYS A 92 5.91 3.08 5.09
N ASN A 93 6.22 4.23 4.49
CA ASN A 93 6.08 5.54 5.14
C ASN A 93 4.62 5.87 5.42
N LEU A 94 3.71 5.60 4.49
CA LEU A 94 2.27 5.81 4.68
C LEU A 94 1.75 5.00 5.88
N VAL A 95 2.10 3.73 5.97
CA VAL A 95 1.74 2.86 7.10
C VAL A 95 2.33 3.40 8.41
N ASP A 96 3.60 3.80 8.44
CA ASP A 96 4.21 4.43 9.63
C ASP A 96 3.45 5.71 10.06
N ILE A 97 3.09 6.56 9.10
CA ILE A 97 2.34 7.79 9.36
C ILE A 97 0.98 7.47 9.99
N PHE A 98 0.26 6.44 9.53
CA PHE A 98 -0.99 6.02 10.16
C PHE A 98 -0.82 5.64 11.63
N THR A 99 0.33 5.06 12.03
CA THR A 99 0.56 4.70 13.44
C THR A 99 0.63 5.92 14.38
N ARG A 100 0.88 7.13 13.84
CA ARG A 100 1.09 8.36 14.63
C ARG A 100 0.02 9.42 14.38
N MET A 101 -0.51 9.51 13.17
CA MET A 101 -1.40 10.59 12.74
C MET A 101 -2.88 10.15 12.64
N TYR A 102 -3.19 8.88 12.88
CA TYR A 102 -4.58 8.43 12.79
C TYR A 102 -5.45 9.08 13.89
N PRO A 103 -6.59 9.73 13.55
CA PRO A 103 -7.32 10.59 14.49
C PRO A 103 -7.80 9.90 15.77
N CYS A 104 -8.04 8.59 15.72
CA CYS A 104 -8.32 7.80 16.92
C CYS A 104 -7.01 7.38 17.62
N GLY A 105 -6.60 8.11 18.67
CA GLY A 105 -5.32 7.88 19.34
C GLY A 105 -5.14 6.47 19.96
N VAL A 106 -6.20 5.86 20.50
CA VAL A 106 -6.14 4.47 20.99
C VAL A 106 -6.04 3.46 19.85
N CYS A 107 -6.60 3.78 18.67
CA CYS A 107 -6.48 2.97 17.47
C CYS A 107 -5.05 3.06 16.93
N ALA A 108 -4.51 4.27 16.82
CA ALA A 108 -3.16 4.56 16.32
C ALA A 108 -2.08 3.82 17.13
N ARG A 109 -2.12 3.94 18.47
CA ARG A 109 -1.20 3.23 19.37
C ARG A 109 -1.25 1.71 19.21
N HIS A 110 -2.45 1.15 19.07
CA HIS A 110 -2.57 -0.28 18.82
C HIS A 110 -2.03 -0.67 17.45
N PHE A 111 -2.35 0.10 16.41
CA PHE A 111 -1.87 -0.17 15.07
C PHE A 111 -0.35 -0.07 15.00
N ALA A 112 0.27 0.83 15.77
CA ALA A 112 1.73 0.89 15.94
C ALA A 112 2.31 -0.45 16.45
N GLU A 113 1.70 -1.05 17.47
CA GLU A 113 2.12 -2.36 18.00
C GLU A 113 1.90 -3.49 16.99
N VAL A 114 0.80 -3.46 16.24
CA VAL A 114 0.52 -4.42 15.17
C VAL A 114 1.58 -4.32 14.08
N VAL A 115 1.84 -3.12 13.56
CA VAL A 115 2.83 -2.87 12.50
C VAL A 115 4.25 -3.23 12.95
N LYS A 116 4.59 -3.01 14.22
CA LYS A 116 5.88 -3.42 14.78
C LYS A 116 6.08 -4.94 14.78
N ARG A 117 5.01 -5.71 15.05
CA ARG A 117 5.05 -7.19 15.05
C ARG A 117 4.90 -7.78 13.66
N HIS A 118 4.17 -7.09 12.79
CA HIS A 118 3.84 -7.48 11.44
C HIS A 118 4.21 -6.33 10.49
N PRO A 119 5.50 -6.14 10.18
CA PRO A 119 5.91 -5.07 9.27
C PRO A 119 5.31 -5.27 7.87
N PRO A 120 4.95 -4.19 7.15
CA PRO A 120 4.35 -4.29 5.82
C PRO A 120 5.29 -4.95 4.82
N ASP A 121 4.79 -6.01 4.18
CA ASP A 121 5.44 -6.62 3.03
C ASP A 121 5.04 -5.84 1.77
N THR A 122 6.00 -5.11 1.21
CA THR A 122 5.82 -4.32 -0.01
C THR A 122 6.58 -4.92 -1.19
N SER A 123 6.92 -6.21 -1.12
CA SER A 123 7.70 -6.86 -2.19
C SER A 123 6.91 -7.03 -3.49
N SER A 124 5.58 -7.14 -3.40
CA SER A 124 4.65 -7.19 -4.53
C SER A 124 3.24 -6.76 -4.11
N GLY A 125 2.35 -6.53 -5.08
CA GLY A 125 0.92 -6.30 -4.86
C GLY A 125 0.26 -7.41 -4.05
N MET A 126 0.48 -8.67 -4.44
CA MET A 126 -0.02 -9.84 -3.70
C MET A 126 0.47 -9.88 -2.25
N ALA A 127 1.76 -9.63 -2.02
CA ALA A 127 2.32 -9.65 -0.67
C ALA A 127 1.73 -8.54 0.21
N LEU A 128 1.54 -7.34 -0.36
CA LEU A 128 0.92 -6.22 0.34
C LEU A 128 -0.56 -6.47 0.65
N ALA A 129 -1.31 -7.04 -0.28
CA ALA A 129 -2.72 -7.39 -0.09
C ALA A 129 -2.90 -8.45 1.01
N GLN A 130 -2.06 -9.49 1.00
CA GLN A 130 -2.06 -10.52 2.04
C GLN A 130 -1.69 -9.95 3.41
N TRP A 131 -0.66 -9.10 3.47
CA TRP A 131 -0.32 -8.38 4.71
C TRP A 131 -1.49 -7.52 5.20
N MET A 132 -2.14 -6.76 4.30
CA MET A 132 -3.26 -5.87 4.65
C MET A 132 -4.45 -6.65 5.22
N CYS A 133 -4.81 -7.77 4.60
CA CYS A 133 -5.85 -8.67 5.10
C CYS A 133 -5.49 -9.24 6.48
N GLY A 134 -4.25 -9.72 6.64
CA GLY A 134 -3.75 -10.26 7.90
C GLY A 134 -3.82 -9.25 9.06
N VAL A 135 -3.33 -8.02 8.87
CA VAL A 135 -3.38 -7.00 9.93
C VAL A 135 -4.80 -6.51 10.21
N HIS A 136 -5.69 -6.51 9.20
CA HIS A 136 -7.11 -6.22 9.42
C HIS A 136 -7.76 -7.32 10.28
N ASN A 137 -7.41 -8.59 10.07
CA ASN A 137 -7.86 -9.70 10.90
C ASN A 137 -7.38 -9.59 12.36
N VAL A 138 -6.14 -9.16 12.61
CA VAL A 138 -5.66 -8.86 13.98
C VAL A 138 -6.55 -7.81 14.67
N VAL A 139 -6.99 -6.80 13.94
CA VAL A 139 -7.93 -5.79 14.46
C VAL A 139 -9.33 -6.37 14.66
N ASN A 140 -9.82 -7.21 13.74
CA ASN A 140 -11.10 -7.89 13.87
C ASN A 140 -11.15 -8.77 15.13
N GLU A 141 -10.15 -9.61 15.35
CA GLU A 141 -10.03 -10.46 16.54
C GLU A 141 -10.10 -9.63 17.82
N ARG A 142 -9.35 -8.53 17.90
CA ARG A 142 -9.39 -7.63 19.06
C ARG A 142 -10.78 -7.03 19.31
N LEU A 143 -11.54 -6.78 18.24
CA LEU A 143 -12.90 -6.24 18.31
C LEU A 143 -13.98 -7.34 18.44
N GLY A 144 -13.59 -8.62 18.57
CA GLY A 144 -14.53 -9.74 18.61
C GLY A 144 -15.31 -9.96 17.30
N LYS A 145 -14.74 -9.52 16.17
CA LYS A 145 -15.33 -9.68 14.83
C LYS A 145 -14.80 -10.95 14.16
N PRO A 146 -15.58 -11.55 13.23
CA PRO A 146 -15.10 -12.68 12.43
C PRO A 146 -13.84 -12.32 11.63
N THR A 147 -12.97 -13.31 11.43
CA THR A 147 -11.83 -13.21 10.52
C THR A 147 -12.27 -13.43 9.08
N PHE A 148 -11.61 -12.75 8.14
CA PHE A 148 -11.75 -12.97 6.71
C PHE A 148 -10.75 -14.01 6.20
N ASN A 149 -11.15 -14.81 5.21
CA ASN A 149 -10.24 -15.67 4.48
C ASN A 149 -9.46 -14.81 3.47
N CYS A 150 -8.18 -14.60 3.76
CA CYS A 150 -7.22 -14.02 2.83
C CYS A 150 -6.77 -15.10 1.82
#